data_AF-A0A935UIE3-F1
#
_entry.id   AF-A0A935UIE3-F1
#
_cell.length_a   1.000
_cell.length_b   1.000
_cell.length_c   1.000
_cell.angle_alpha   90.00
_cell.angle_beta   90.00
_cell.angle_gamma   90.00
#
_symmetry.space_group_name_H-M   'P 1'
#
loop_
_entity.id
_entity.type
_entity.pdbx_description
1 polymer ?
#
loop_
_entity_poly.entity_id
_entity_poly.type
_entity_poly.pdbx_seq_one_letter_code
_entity_poly.pdbx_strand_id
1 'polypeptide(L)'
;MSEAIKIFICYKKQLGGASGKATQLPNRGARDLHGALLKFPDQFDPWMDSERIRGGMDWESEIYSRLLLSDVLLLAVTPGTSASEWVKRELALARAIGLEVVPVGYDIGVDQMAEELKALEVGHLQGRVTNNLVRDKEKDLRDELGPDLEHARRRTITAQASILNALASKAKSIAPRKARDQQRALSVEVGLGGRAVRLSVATGDLTSTRNIDILVNSENDYMQMARFFERRTVSSLLRRKGARLTGGRYVDAIQQELDAQLGDRARPVLAADAFVTSAGGPDSRLAAENKVRYIVHVAAVQAVDAEARVVPFSQPYQIEDCVLAGLRKMREINLACGQVSPEGTPQRAHQDALAAAGKGRCSSILFPLFGTGQGGASAVDAIRPMLEGLCRFFDDPDHADFLPDVEEIYLSAFTDPDAEIVKREVQALVLESPPPGRSAGP
;
A
#
# COMPACT_ATOMS: atom_id res chain seq x y z
N MET A 1 -8.79 -40.18 -12.48
CA MET A 1 -10.11 -39.62 -12.08
C MET A 1 -9.88 -38.14 -11.84
N SER A 2 -10.59 -37.23 -12.51
CA SER A 2 -10.39 -35.80 -12.25
C SER A 2 -10.95 -35.44 -10.87
N GLU A 3 -10.27 -34.57 -10.16
CA GLU A 3 -10.73 -34.07 -8.86
C GLU A 3 -12.06 -33.32 -9.04
N ALA A 4 -12.98 -33.45 -8.07
CA ALA A 4 -14.27 -32.75 -8.05
C ALA A 4 -14.06 -31.23 -8.11
N ILE A 5 -14.97 -30.50 -8.77
CA ILE A 5 -14.93 -29.05 -8.89
C ILE A 5 -15.26 -28.45 -7.52
N LYS A 6 -14.34 -27.67 -6.94
CA LYS A 6 -14.55 -26.97 -5.68
C LYS A 6 -15.34 -25.69 -5.93
N ILE A 7 -16.56 -25.63 -5.40
CA ILE A 7 -17.52 -24.56 -5.72
C ILE A 7 -17.77 -23.73 -4.48
N PHE A 8 -17.47 -22.44 -4.54
CA PHE A 8 -17.88 -21.48 -3.52
C PHE A 8 -19.26 -20.90 -3.89
N ILE A 9 -20.30 -21.22 -3.11
CA ILE A 9 -21.65 -20.69 -3.34
C ILE A 9 -21.78 -19.34 -2.63
N CYS A 10 -21.77 -18.27 -3.43
CA CYS A 10 -21.98 -16.89 -2.98
C CYS A 10 -23.46 -16.54 -3.11
N TYR A 11 -24.12 -16.19 -2.00
CA TYR A 11 -25.56 -16.00 -1.97
C TYR A 11 -26.00 -15.00 -0.89
N LYS A 12 -27.18 -14.40 -1.08
CA LYS A 12 -27.83 -13.62 -0.04
C LYS A 12 -28.46 -14.55 1.01
N LYS A 13 -28.00 -14.47 2.26
CA LYS A 13 -28.44 -15.35 3.36
C LYS A 13 -29.92 -15.19 3.73
N GLN A 14 -30.40 -13.95 3.76
CA GLN A 14 -31.77 -13.62 4.16
C GLN A 14 -32.48 -12.84 3.07
N LEU A 15 -33.70 -13.27 2.74
CA LEU A 15 -34.58 -12.65 1.75
C LEU A 15 -35.52 -11.66 2.48
N GLY A 16 -35.70 -10.48 1.88
CA GLY A 16 -36.51 -9.37 2.42
C GLY A 16 -35.73 -8.06 2.60
N GLY A 17 -36.33 -6.93 2.17
CA GLY A 17 -35.81 -5.58 2.38
C GLY A 17 -35.70 -4.71 1.12
N ALA A 18 -36.84 -4.34 0.53
CA ALA A 18 -36.94 -3.15 -0.34
C ALA A 18 -37.98 -2.12 0.15
N SER A 19 -38.77 -2.43 1.18
CA SER A 19 -39.72 -1.47 1.76
C SER A 19 -40.09 -1.80 3.21
N GLY A 20 -39.57 -1.00 4.14
CA GLY A 20 -40.20 -0.61 5.41
C GLY A 20 -40.50 -1.64 6.51
N LYS A 21 -41.09 -2.80 6.22
CA LYS A 21 -41.54 -3.82 7.20
C LYS A 21 -41.73 -5.16 6.50
N ALA A 22 -40.71 -6.01 6.43
CA ALA A 22 -40.87 -7.39 5.98
C ALA A 22 -39.94 -8.32 6.76
N THR A 23 -40.52 -9.38 7.33
CA THR A 23 -39.86 -10.50 8.00
C THR A 23 -38.74 -11.06 7.13
N GLN A 24 -37.51 -11.09 7.66
CA GLN A 24 -36.35 -11.71 6.99
C GLN A 24 -36.53 -13.23 6.99
N LEU A 25 -36.66 -13.83 5.81
CA LEU A 25 -36.77 -15.28 5.65
C LEU A 25 -35.42 -15.86 5.20
N PRO A 26 -35.01 -17.04 5.70
CA PRO A 26 -33.79 -17.68 5.23
C PRO A 26 -33.92 -18.06 3.76
N ASN A 27 -32.86 -17.85 2.98
CA ASN A 27 -32.83 -18.22 1.57
C ASN A 27 -32.77 -19.74 1.40
N ARG A 28 -33.94 -20.36 1.21
CA ARG A 28 -34.07 -21.82 1.03
C ARG A 28 -33.52 -22.28 -0.31
N GLY A 29 -33.71 -21.52 -1.39
CA GLY A 29 -33.22 -21.89 -2.71
C GLY A 29 -31.70 -22.04 -2.78
N ALA A 30 -30.93 -21.23 -2.05
CA ALA A 30 -29.47 -21.41 -1.93
C ALA A 30 -29.10 -22.75 -1.25
N ARG A 31 -29.87 -23.17 -0.23
CA ARG A 31 -29.67 -24.45 0.44
C ARG A 31 -30.07 -25.63 -0.44
N ASP A 32 -31.14 -25.47 -1.22
CA ASP A 32 -31.60 -26.47 -2.17
C ASP A 32 -30.59 -26.65 -3.31
N LEU A 33 -30.01 -25.55 -3.82
CA LEU A 33 -28.91 -25.55 -4.78
C LEU A 33 -27.68 -26.29 -4.23
N HIS A 34 -27.24 -25.95 -3.02
CA HIS A 34 -26.14 -26.65 -2.36
C HIS A 34 -26.44 -28.15 -2.16
N GLY A 35 -27.63 -28.48 -1.69
CA GLY A 35 -28.08 -29.87 -1.48
C GLY A 35 -28.14 -30.68 -2.78
N ALA A 36 -28.54 -30.06 -3.89
CA ALA A 36 -28.56 -30.70 -5.20
C ALA A 36 -27.15 -30.99 -5.74
N LEU A 37 -26.20 -30.05 -5.55
CA LEU A 37 -24.79 -30.26 -5.95
C LEU A 37 -24.11 -31.36 -5.11
N LEU A 38 -24.40 -31.43 -3.80
CA LEU A 38 -23.85 -32.46 -2.90
C LEU A 38 -24.24 -33.91 -3.28
N LYS A 39 -25.29 -34.11 -4.09
CA LYS A 39 -25.68 -35.44 -4.57
C LYS A 39 -24.70 -36.01 -5.61
N PHE A 40 -23.77 -35.20 -6.10
CA PHE A 40 -22.77 -35.60 -7.10
C PHE A 40 -21.33 -35.38 -6.60
N PRO A 41 -20.92 -36.06 -5.50
CA PRO A 41 -19.64 -35.80 -4.82
C PRO A 41 -18.41 -36.14 -5.69
N ASP A 42 -18.55 -37.02 -6.68
CA ASP A 42 -17.48 -37.34 -7.63
C ASP A 42 -17.23 -36.21 -8.64
N GLN A 43 -18.14 -35.23 -8.74
CA GLN A 43 -18.09 -34.12 -9.70
C GLN A 43 -18.00 -32.76 -9.03
N PHE A 44 -18.66 -32.55 -7.89
CA PHE A 44 -18.75 -31.26 -7.22
C PHE A 44 -18.42 -31.37 -5.72
N ASP A 45 -17.68 -30.38 -5.23
CA ASP A 45 -17.41 -30.12 -3.81
C ASP A 45 -17.93 -28.72 -3.46
N PRO A 46 -19.25 -28.56 -3.27
CA PRO A 46 -19.85 -27.27 -2.97
C PRO A 46 -19.65 -26.89 -1.51
N TRP A 47 -19.30 -25.63 -1.30
CA TRP A 47 -19.19 -25.01 0.01
C TRP A 47 -20.10 -23.77 0.07
N MET A 48 -20.87 -23.65 1.14
CA MET A 48 -21.63 -22.45 1.45
C MET A 48 -21.53 -22.12 2.93
N ASP A 49 -21.44 -20.83 3.27
CA ASP A 49 -21.47 -20.43 4.67
C ASP A 49 -22.90 -20.59 5.22
N SER A 50 -23.06 -21.48 6.21
CA SER A 50 -24.33 -21.82 6.87
C SER A 50 -24.31 -21.44 8.35
N GLU A 51 -24.25 -20.14 8.65
CA GLU A 51 -24.52 -19.47 9.95
C GLU A 51 -23.84 -20.02 11.24
N ARG A 52 -22.98 -21.05 11.18
CA ARG A 52 -22.43 -21.75 12.36
C ARG A 52 -20.97 -21.41 12.69
N ILE A 53 -20.49 -20.25 12.27
CA ILE A 53 -19.15 -19.79 12.63
C ILE A 53 -19.31 -18.55 13.52
N ARG A 54 -18.74 -18.60 14.74
CA ARG A 54 -18.79 -17.47 15.68
C ARG A 54 -18.15 -16.25 15.04
N GLY A 55 -18.89 -15.16 14.89
CA GLY A 55 -18.42 -13.94 14.23
C GLY A 55 -17.14 -13.39 14.88
N GLY A 56 -16.16 -12.99 14.04
CA GLY A 56 -14.84 -12.50 14.46
C GLY A 56 -13.77 -12.64 13.37
N MET A 57 -12.50 -12.36 13.71
CA MET A 57 -11.32 -12.47 12.81
C MET A 57 -11.12 -13.88 12.20
N ASP A 58 -11.57 -14.92 12.91
CA ASP A 58 -11.44 -16.31 12.46
C ASP A 58 -12.41 -16.64 11.31
N TRP A 59 -13.57 -15.98 11.26
CA TRP A 59 -14.60 -16.22 10.23
C TRP A 59 -14.20 -15.65 8.86
N GLU A 60 -13.60 -14.45 8.84
CA GLU A 60 -13.13 -13.84 7.60
C GLU A 60 -12.00 -14.67 6.98
N SER A 61 -11.06 -15.12 7.83
CA SER A 61 -9.91 -15.94 7.45
C SER A 61 -10.32 -17.29 6.82
N GLU A 62 -11.38 -17.92 7.33
CA GLU A 62 -11.92 -19.17 6.76
C GLU A 62 -12.53 -18.93 5.37
N ILE A 63 -13.33 -17.87 5.18
CA ILE A 63 -13.92 -17.54 3.86
C ILE A 63 -12.85 -17.25 2.82
N TYR A 64 -11.81 -16.49 3.16
CA TYR A 64 -10.68 -16.27 2.25
C TYR A 64 -10.00 -17.59 1.90
N SER A 65 -9.74 -18.44 2.89
CA SER A 65 -9.10 -19.74 2.69
C SER A 65 -9.94 -20.62 1.77
N ARG A 66 -11.27 -20.62 1.93
CA ARG A 66 -12.21 -21.35 1.07
C ARG A 66 -12.26 -20.81 -0.35
N LEU A 67 -12.30 -19.48 -0.52
CA LEU A 67 -12.24 -18.86 -1.84
C LEU A 67 -10.93 -19.18 -2.58
N LEU A 68 -9.79 -19.19 -1.88
CA LEU A 68 -8.49 -19.55 -2.45
C LEU A 68 -8.39 -21.02 -2.88
N LEU A 69 -9.10 -21.91 -2.20
CA LEU A 69 -9.14 -23.34 -2.51
C LEU A 69 -10.23 -23.69 -3.54
N SER A 70 -11.08 -22.75 -3.91
CA SER A 70 -12.19 -23.00 -4.84
C SER A 70 -11.75 -22.87 -6.30
N ASP A 71 -12.35 -23.68 -7.15
CA ASP A 71 -12.17 -23.64 -8.61
C ASP A 71 -13.10 -22.60 -9.27
N VAL A 72 -14.29 -22.38 -8.68
CA VAL A 72 -15.33 -21.49 -9.21
C VAL A 72 -16.09 -20.80 -8.09
N LEU A 73 -16.51 -19.55 -8.31
CA LEU A 73 -17.55 -18.90 -7.50
C LEU A 73 -18.90 -19.04 -8.21
N LEU A 74 -19.83 -19.75 -7.60
CA LEU A 74 -21.21 -19.87 -8.05
C LEU A 74 -22.05 -18.77 -7.40
N LEU A 75 -22.41 -17.75 -8.18
CA LEU A 75 -23.19 -16.62 -7.70
C LEU A 75 -24.69 -16.94 -7.81
N ALA A 76 -25.32 -17.22 -6.66
CA ALA A 76 -26.74 -17.48 -6.55
C ALA A 76 -27.55 -16.18 -6.53
N VAL A 77 -28.23 -15.88 -7.64
CA VAL A 77 -28.95 -14.64 -7.89
C VAL A 77 -30.45 -14.80 -7.62
N THR A 78 -30.99 -13.92 -6.79
CA THR A 78 -32.41 -13.78 -6.45
C THR A 78 -32.74 -12.30 -6.33
N PRO A 79 -34.01 -11.89 -6.31
CA PRO A 79 -34.36 -10.49 -6.11
C PRO A 79 -33.72 -9.90 -4.83
N GLY A 80 -32.98 -8.81 -5.01
CA GLY A 80 -32.26 -8.09 -3.97
C GLY A 80 -30.91 -8.70 -3.58
N THR A 81 -30.35 -9.64 -4.36
CA THR A 81 -28.99 -10.17 -4.14
C THR A 81 -27.94 -9.06 -4.15
N SER A 82 -28.08 -8.09 -5.07
CA SER A 82 -27.22 -6.89 -5.19
C SER A 82 -27.22 -5.97 -3.97
N ALA A 83 -28.24 -6.05 -3.11
CA ALA A 83 -28.29 -5.28 -1.87
C ALA A 83 -27.44 -5.89 -0.72
N SER A 84 -26.85 -7.07 -0.94
CA SER A 84 -26.03 -7.75 0.08
C SER A 84 -24.57 -7.31 0.01
N GLU A 85 -24.10 -6.62 1.05
CA GLU A 85 -22.68 -6.24 1.19
C GLU A 85 -21.75 -7.46 1.25
N TRP A 86 -22.23 -8.59 1.79
CA TRP A 86 -21.46 -9.84 1.82
C TRP A 86 -21.25 -10.42 0.42
N VAL A 87 -22.29 -10.44 -0.40
CA VAL A 87 -22.20 -10.91 -1.80
C VAL A 87 -21.24 -10.03 -2.58
N LYS A 88 -21.32 -8.70 -2.43
CA LYS A 88 -20.36 -7.77 -3.08
C LYS A 88 -18.92 -8.06 -2.65
N ARG A 89 -18.69 -8.31 -1.35
CA ARG A 89 -17.36 -8.60 -0.81
C ARG A 89 -16.79 -9.91 -1.34
N GLU A 90 -17.55 -11.00 -1.27
CA GLU A 90 -17.12 -12.31 -1.79
C GLU A 90 -16.85 -12.25 -3.30
N LEU A 91 -17.71 -11.54 -4.05
CA LEU A 91 -17.55 -11.34 -5.49
C LEU A 91 -16.30 -10.53 -5.83
N ALA A 92 -16.04 -9.44 -5.11
CA ALA A 92 -14.83 -8.63 -5.29
C ALA A 92 -13.56 -9.42 -5.01
N LEU A 93 -13.58 -10.28 -3.99
CA LEU A 93 -12.45 -11.13 -3.63
C LEU A 93 -12.18 -12.22 -4.65
N ALA A 94 -13.23 -12.92 -5.11
CA ALA A 94 -13.13 -13.90 -6.18
C ALA A 94 -12.50 -13.29 -7.44
N ARG A 95 -12.97 -12.11 -7.87
CA ARG A 95 -12.38 -11.40 -9.01
C ARG A 95 -10.92 -11.03 -8.77
N ALA A 96 -10.56 -10.59 -7.57
CA ALA A 96 -9.19 -10.19 -7.24
C ALA A 96 -8.19 -11.37 -7.29
N ILE A 97 -8.63 -12.59 -6.96
CA ILE A 97 -7.79 -13.80 -7.01
C ILE A 97 -7.88 -14.53 -8.36
N GLY A 98 -8.62 -13.99 -9.33
CA GLY A 98 -8.79 -14.59 -10.66
C GLY A 98 -9.73 -15.79 -10.69
N LEU A 99 -10.63 -15.89 -9.70
CA LEU A 99 -11.67 -16.92 -9.66
C LEU A 99 -12.82 -16.54 -10.59
N GLU A 100 -13.19 -17.48 -11.46
CA GLU A 100 -14.30 -17.29 -12.39
C GLU A 100 -15.65 -17.34 -11.69
N VAL A 101 -16.55 -16.47 -12.13
CA VAL A 101 -17.88 -16.30 -11.55
C VAL A 101 -18.92 -16.87 -12.50
N VAL A 102 -19.75 -17.80 -12.00
CA VAL A 102 -20.88 -18.38 -12.73
C VAL A 102 -22.17 -17.91 -12.10
N PRO A 103 -22.94 -17.00 -12.73
CA PRO A 103 -24.20 -16.56 -12.17
C PRO A 103 -25.35 -17.53 -12.47
N VAL A 104 -26.05 -17.95 -11.42
CA VAL A 104 -27.24 -18.81 -11.49
C VAL A 104 -28.40 -18.16 -10.76
N GLY A 105 -29.46 -17.84 -11.51
CA GLY A 105 -30.70 -17.29 -11.00
C GLY A 105 -31.70 -18.39 -10.63
N TYR A 106 -32.40 -18.20 -9.53
CA TYR A 106 -33.61 -18.96 -9.19
C TYR A 106 -34.64 -18.03 -8.58
N ASP A 107 -35.92 -18.37 -8.70
CA ASP A 107 -37.04 -17.52 -8.27
C ASP A 107 -36.93 -16.07 -8.79
N ILE A 108 -36.33 -15.90 -9.97
CA ILE A 108 -36.04 -14.62 -10.61
C ILE A 108 -36.26 -14.71 -12.11
N GLY A 109 -36.81 -13.66 -12.72
CA GLY A 109 -36.93 -13.55 -14.17
C GLY A 109 -35.60 -13.15 -14.84
N VAL A 110 -35.46 -13.40 -16.15
CA VAL A 110 -34.24 -13.09 -16.91
C VAL A 110 -33.90 -11.60 -16.86
N ASP A 111 -34.87 -10.71 -17.05
CA ASP A 111 -34.65 -9.25 -17.03
C ASP A 111 -34.24 -8.78 -15.63
N GLN A 112 -34.89 -9.31 -14.59
CA GLN A 112 -34.55 -8.98 -13.21
C GLN A 112 -33.17 -9.50 -12.82
N MET A 113 -32.78 -10.68 -13.31
CA MET A 113 -31.43 -11.21 -13.14
C MET A 113 -30.39 -10.31 -13.80
N ALA A 114 -30.67 -9.80 -15.01
CA ALA A 114 -29.77 -8.87 -15.70
C ALA A 114 -29.57 -7.58 -14.89
N GLU A 115 -30.63 -7.01 -14.30
CA GLU A 115 -30.53 -5.84 -13.43
C GLU A 115 -29.72 -6.11 -12.15
N GLU A 116 -29.91 -7.27 -11.50
CA GLU A 116 -29.11 -7.67 -10.34
C GLU A 116 -27.62 -7.81 -10.70
N LEU A 117 -27.30 -8.44 -11.84
CA LEU A 117 -25.91 -8.59 -12.30
C LEU A 117 -25.28 -7.24 -12.66
N LYS A 118 -26.05 -6.34 -13.28
CA LYS A 118 -25.60 -4.97 -13.56
C LYS A 118 -25.31 -4.20 -12.27
N ALA A 119 -26.19 -4.30 -11.27
CA ALA A 119 -26.00 -3.67 -9.96
C ALA A 119 -24.81 -4.27 -9.18
N LEU A 120 -24.41 -5.51 -9.48
CA LEU A 120 -23.22 -6.18 -8.94
C LEU A 120 -21.95 -5.96 -9.79
N GLU A 121 -22.01 -5.10 -10.80
CA GLU A 121 -20.89 -4.80 -11.73
C GLU A 121 -20.39 -6.04 -12.51
N VAL A 122 -21.25 -7.04 -12.68
CA VAL A 122 -20.98 -8.29 -13.42
C VAL A 122 -21.98 -8.53 -14.55
N GLY A 123 -22.65 -7.47 -15.03
CA GLY A 123 -23.61 -7.55 -16.14
C GLY A 123 -23.03 -7.98 -17.49
N HIS A 124 -21.69 -8.05 -17.61
CA HIS A 124 -21.01 -8.62 -18.77
C HIS A 124 -20.95 -10.16 -18.74
N LEU A 125 -21.26 -10.78 -17.60
CA LEU A 125 -21.31 -12.24 -17.46
C LEU A 125 -22.66 -12.75 -17.94
N GLN A 126 -22.62 -13.86 -18.68
CA GLN A 126 -23.83 -14.57 -19.07
C GLN A 126 -24.32 -15.42 -17.89
N GLY A 127 -25.46 -15.05 -17.32
CA GLY A 127 -26.13 -15.80 -16.26
C GLY A 127 -27.20 -16.75 -16.79
N ARG A 128 -27.54 -17.77 -16.00
CA ARG A 128 -28.61 -18.73 -16.33
C ARG A 128 -29.68 -18.75 -15.25
N VAL A 129 -30.95 -18.71 -15.62
CA VAL A 129 -32.07 -18.93 -14.68
C VAL A 129 -32.46 -20.41 -14.72
N THR A 130 -32.45 -21.07 -13.57
CA THR A 130 -32.83 -22.50 -13.44
C THR A 130 -34.19 -22.65 -12.77
N ASN A 131 -34.95 -23.66 -13.23
CA ASN A 131 -36.19 -24.13 -12.61
C ASN A 131 -36.04 -25.55 -12.01
N ASN A 132 -34.80 -26.05 -11.93
CA ASN A 132 -34.48 -27.44 -11.58
C ASN A 132 -34.02 -27.62 -10.13
N LEU A 133 -34.32 -26.64 -9.25
CA LEU A 133 -34.04 -26.71 -7.80
C LEU A 133 -35.08 -27.54 -7.02
N VAL A 134 -36.07 -28.12 -7.70
CA VAL A 134 -37.11 -28.95 -7.08
C VAL A 134 -36.60 -30.39 -6.91
N ARG A 135 -37.02 -31.02 -5.80
CA ARG A 135 -36.79 -32.45 -5.51
C ARG A 135 -37.21 -33.28 -6.72
N ASP A 136 -36.33 -34.17 -7.20
CA ASP A 136 -36.46 -35.05 -8.38
C ASP A 136 -35.88 -34.52 -9.71
N LYS A 137 -35.44 -33.26 -9.78
CA LYS A 137 -34.78 -32.67 -10.97
C LYS A 137 -33.28 -32.42 -10.81
N GLU A 138 -32.64 -32.98 -9.79
CA GLU A 138 -31.24 -32.67 -9.50
C GLU A 138 -30.27 -33.15 -10.59
N LYS A 139 -30.63 -34.23 -11.31
CA LYS A 139 -29.87 -34.67 -12.49
C LYS A 139 -29.92 -33.64 -13.62
N ASP A 140 -31.08 -33.03 -13.84
CA ASP A 140 -31.26 -31.98 -14.85
C ASP A 140 -30.46 -30.72 -14.47
N LEU A 141 -30.44 -30.36 -13.18
CA LEU A 141 -29.62 -29.26 -12.67
C LEU A 141 -28.11 -29.51 -12.87
N ARG A 142 -27.64 -30.74 -12.61
CA ARG A 142 -26.25 -31.12 -12.85
C ARG A 142 -25.89 -30.98 -14.32
N ASP A 143 -26.74 -31.48 -15.21
CA ASP A 143 -26.51 -31.44 -16.66
C ASP A 143 -26.58 -29.98 -17.19
N GLU A 144 -27.40 -29.14 -16.56
CA GLU A 144 -27.54 -27.71 -16.84
C GLU A 144 -26.30 -26.90 -16.41
N LEU A 145 -25.81 -27.09 -15.18
CA LEU A 145 -24.72 -26.28 -14.61
C LEU A 145 -23.32 -26.84 -14.86
N GLY A 146 -23.19 -28.16 -15.04
CA GLY A 146 -21.91 -28.85 -15.17
C GLY A 146 -21.00 -28.27 -16.25
N PRO A 147 -21.47 -28.03 -17.49
CA PRO A 147 -20.65 -27.43 -18.54
C PRO A 147 -20.12 -26.03 -18.19
N ASP A 148 -20.95 -25.20 -17.58
CA ASP A 148 -20.61 -23.82 -17.21
C ASP A 148 -19.57 -23.81 -16.07
N LEU A 149 -19.71 -24.71 -15.09
CA LEU A 149 -18.75 -24.89 -13.99
C LEU A 149 -17.40 -25.44 -14.46
N GLU A 150 -17.39 -26.43 -15.37
CA GLU A 150 -16.14 -26.99 -15.91
C GLU A 150 -15.41 -25.99 -16.80
N HIS A 151 -16.15 -25.16 -17.54
CA HIS A 151 -15.57 -24.05 -18.30
C HIS A 151 -14.96 -22.99 -17.39
N ALA A 152 -15.67 -22.60 -16.33
CA ALA A 152 -15.18 -21.65 -15.33
C ALA A 152 -13.91 -22.17 -14.64
N ARG A 153 -13.88 -23.44 -14.21
CA ARG A 153 -12.69 -24.07 -13.61
C ARG A 153 -11.47 -23.97 -14.53
N ARG A 154 -11.60 -24.33 -15.80
CA ARG A 154 -10.49 -24.26 -16.77
C ARG A 154 -9.96 -22.83 -16.94
N ARG A 155 -10.86 -21.84 -16.96
CA ARG A 155 -10.48 -20.42 -17.01
C ARG A 155 -9.80 -19.96 -15.71
N THR A 156 -10.30 -20.34 -14.53
CA THR A 156 -9.64 -20.07 -13.24
C THR A 156 -8.22 -20.64 -13.22
N ILE A 157 -8.04 -21.91 -13.58
CA ILE A 157 -6.71 -22.56 -13.62
C ILE A 157 -5.77 -21.80 -14.56
N THR A 158 -6.26 -21.40 -15.74
CA THR A 158 -5.46 -20.65 -16.71
C THR A 158 -5.09 -19.25 -16.20
N ALA A 159 -6.04 -18.54 -15.61
CA ALA A 159 -5.82 -17.21 -15.03
C ALA A 159 -4.83 -17.27 -13.86
N GLN A 160 -5.00 -18.22 -12.94
CA GLN A 160 -4.09 -18.43 -11.82
C GLN A 160 -2.71 -18.88 -12.27
N ALA A 161 -2.59 -19.75 -13.29
CA ALA A 161 -1.31 -20.14 -13.87
C ALA A 161 -0.60 -18.93 -14.51
N SER A 162 -1.34 -18.05 -15.18
CA SER A 162 -0.79 -16.80 -15.74
C SER A 162 -0.29 -15.85 -14.64
N ILE A 163 -1.06 -15.68 -13.55
CA ILE A 163 -0.66 -14.90 -12.38
C ILE A 163 0.58 -15.51 -11.72
N LEU A 164 0.60 -16.82 -11.49
CA LEU A 164 1.76 -17.52 -10.93
C LEU A 164 2.98 -17.43 -11.82
N ASN A 165 2.81 -17.52 -13.14
CA ASN A 165 3.89 -17.33 -14.11
C ASN A 165 4.37 -15.87 -14.17
N ALA A 166 3.49 -14.88 -14.01
CA ALA A 166 3.85 -13.47 -13.91
C ALA A 166 4.57 -13.15 -12.58
N LEU A 167 4.17 -13.82 -11.49
CA LEU A 167 4.87 -13.76 -10.20
C LEU A 167 6.22 -14.47 -10.26
N ALA A 168 6.30 -15.61 -10.96
CA ALA A 168 7.53 -16.37 -11.16
C ALA A 168 8.50 -15.69 -12.14
N SER A 169 8.00 -14.97 -13.15
CA SER A 169 8.82 -14.15 -14.04
C SER A 169 9.37 -12.91 -13.32
N LYS A 170 8.58 -12.30 -12.42
CA LYS A 170 9.07 -11.31 -11.44
C LYS A 170 10.06 -11.90 -10.44
N ALA A 171 9.97 -13.20 -10.12
CA ALA A 171 10.91 -13.89 -9.23
C ALA A 171 12.18 -14.37 -9.95
N LYS A 172 12.21 -14.41 -11.30
CA LYS A 172 13.39 -14.79 -12.10
C LYS A 172 14.43 -13.68 -12.21
N SER A 173 14.08 -12.42 -11.96
CA SER A 173 15.09 -11.46 -11.51
C SER A 173 15.39 -11.79 -10.05
N ILE A 174 16.61 -12.23 -9.73
CA ILE A 174 17.04 -12.42 -8.35
C ILE A 174 16.87 -11.06 -7.66
N ALA A 175 15.78 -10.89 -6.92
CA ALA A 175 15.53 -9.65 -6.21
C ALA A 175 16.72 -9.43 -5.25
N PRO A 176 17.41 -8.28 -5.32
CA PRO A 176 18.58 -8.03 -4.51
C PRO A 176 18.26 -8.23 -3.03
N ARG A 177 19.16 -8.91 -2.30
CA ARG A 177 18.95 -9.29 -0.90
C ARG A 177 18.77 -8.03 -0.05
N LYS A 178 17.74 -7.98 0.78
CA LYS A 178 17.57 -6.93 1.80
C LYS A 178 18.84 -6.88 2.67
N ALA A 179 19.39 -5.68 2.87
CA ALA A 179 20.49 -5.48 3.78
C ALA A 179 20.06 -5.69 5.24
N ARG A 180 21.03 -6.03 6.10
CA ARG A 180 20.78 -6.05 7.55
C ARG A 180 20.41 -4.65 8.02
N ASP A 181 19.42 -4.56 8.90
CA ASP A 181 19.00 -3.30 9.52
C ASP A 181 20.14 -2.74 10.38
N GLN A 182 20.76 -1.66 9.93
CA GLN A 182 21.84 -0.95 10.63
C GLN A 182 21.65 0.55 10.44
N GLN A 183 21.37 1.28 11.52
CA GLN A 183 21.14 2.72 11.43
C GLN A 183 22.40 3.52 11.05
N ARG A 184 23.58 3.01 11.42
CA ARG A 184 24.89 3.60 11.09
C ARG A 184 25.83 2.51 10.57
N ALA A 185 25.58 2.03 9.37
CA ALA A 185 26.46 1.07 8.69
C ALA A 185 27.78 1.70 8.24
N LEU A 186 27.76 3.02 8.01
CA LEU A 186 28.92 3.90 7.85
C LEU A 186 28.54 5.25 8.48
N SER A 187 29.50 5.92 9.11
CA SER A 187 29.31 7.30 9.59
C SER A 187 30.63 8.04 9.45
N VAL A 188 30.60 9.17 8.75
CA VAL A 188 31.77 9.98 8.41
C VAL A 188 31.47 11.46 8.64
N GLU A 189 32.52 12.25 8.87
CA GLU A 189 32.44 13.70 8.84
C GLU A 189 32.89 14.19 7.46
N VAL A 190 32.06 14.99 6.81
CA VAL A 190 32.31 15.61 5.50
C VAL A 190 32.34 17.13 5.66
N GLY A 191 33.22 17.79 4.90
CA GLY A 191 33.29 19.25 4.84
C GLY A 191 32.25 19.80 3.86
N LEU A 192 31.14 20.35 4.33
CA LEU A 192 30.11 20.97 3.48
C LEU A 192 29.94 22.44 3.88
N GLY A 193 29.97 23.38 2.92
CA GLY A 193 29.82 24.82 3.21
C GLY A 193 30.84 25.35 4.22
N GLY A 194 32.06 24.80 4.22
CA GLY A 194 33.13 25.14 5.17
C GLY A 194 32.93 24.59 6.61
N ARG A 195 31.99 23.67 6.82
CA ARG A 195 31.67 23.07 8.13
C ARG A 195 31.79 21.55 8.11
N ALA A 196 32.10 20.94 9.25
CA ALA A 196 32.01 19.49 9.40
C ALA A 196 30.54 19.08 9.65
N VAL A 197 30.01 18.20 8.81
CA VAL A 197 28.65 17.64 8.92
C VAL A 197 28.76 16.13 9.02
N ARG A 198 27.97 15.50 9.90
CA ARG A 198 27.94 14.04 9.99
C ARG A 198 27.03 13.46 8.91
N LEU A 199 27.61 12.65 8.03
CA LEU A 199 26.89 11.88 7.02
C LEU A 199 26.93 10.40 7.39
N SER A 200 25.75 9.81 7.59
CA SER A 200 25.57 8.43 8.03
C SER A 200 24.83 7.61 6.96
N VAL A 201 25.25 6.37 6.73
CA VAL A 201 24.55 5.42 5.85
C VAL A 201 23.72 4.48 6.71
N ALA A 202 22.40 4.51 6.52
CA ALA A 202 21.46 3.56 7.12
C ALA A 202 21.16 2.43 6.13
N THR A 203 21.13 1.18 6.59
CA THR A 203 20.85 0.03 5.73
C THR A 203 19.63 -0.74 6.18
N GLY A 204 18.93 -1.36 5.24
CA GLY A 204 17.75 -2.19 5.49
C GLY A 204 16.44 -1.39 5.52
N ASP A 205 15.53 -1.77 6.41
CA ASP A 205 14.22 -1.12 6.53
C ASP A 205 14.37 0.27 7.15
N LEU A 206 14.03 1.31 6.38
CA LEU A 206 14.03 2.71 6.82
C LEU A 206 13.20 2.91 8.10
N THR A 207 12.11 2.15 8.27
CA THR A 207 11.26 2.27 9.45
C THR A 207 11.82 1.58 10.70
N SER A 208 13.03 1.01 10.62
CA SER A 208 13.76 0.46 11.77
C SER A 208 14.65 1.51 12.47
N THR A 209 14.91 2.65 11.81
CA THR A 209 15.75 3.71 12.37
C THR A 209 15.06 4.43 13.52
N ARG A 210 15.84 4.86 14.52
CA ARG A 210 15.33 5.53 15.73
C ARG A 210 16.05 6.84 16.01
N ASN A 211 15.38 7.76 16.70
CA ASN A 211 15.93 9.06 17.11
C ASN A 211 16.43 9.88 15.91
N ILE A 212 15.60 9.94 14.87
CA ILE A 212 15.80 10.81 13.69
C ILE A 212 14.58 11.71 13.62
N ASP A 213 14.77 13.02 13.58
CA ASP A 213 13.65 13.97 13.66
C ASP A 213 12.77 13.89 12.41
N ILE A 214 13.39 13.80 11.23
CA ILE A 214 12.71 13.87 9.94
C ILE A 214 13.01 12.64 9.08
N LEU A 215 11.97 11.98 8.61
CA LEU A 215 12.06 11.00 7.53
C LEU A 215 11.60 11.62 6.22
N VAL A 216 12.40 11.49 5.17
CA VAL A 216 11.97 11.85 3.82
C VAL A 216 11.32 10.63 3.15
N ASN A 217 10.18 10.85 2.51
CA ASN A 217 9.45 9.84 1.77
C ASN A 217 9.40 10.24 0.30
N SER A 218 9.93 9.35 -0.56
CA SER A 218 9.86 9.51 -2.01
C SER A 218 8.45 9.17 -2.49
N GLU A 219 7.70 10.15 -2.99
CA GLU A 219 6.34 9.96 -3.48
C GLU A 219 6.17 10.33 -4.95
N ASN A 220 5.05 9.88 -5.51
CA ASN A 220 4.62 10.28 -6.85
C ASN A 220 4.15 11.73 -6.90
N ASP A 221 4.15 12.30 -8.10
CA ASP A 221 3.65 13.63 -8.44
C ASP A 221 2.14 13.83 -8.21
N TYR A 222 1.36 12.80 -7.86
CA TYR A 222 -0.01 12.96 -7.36
C TYR A 222 -0.09 13.07 -5.83
N MET A 223 1.05 12.96 -5.13
CA MET A 223 1.16 12.89 -3.68
C MET A 223 0.24 11.83 -3.07
N GLN A 224 -0.01 10.76 -3.81
CA GLN A 224 -0.86 9.66 -3.37
C GLN A 224 0.02 8.58 -2.74
N MET A 225 -0.07 8.45 -1.42
CA MET A 225 0.64 7.39 -0.74
C MET A 225 0.13 6.01 -1.17
N ALA A 226 1.02 5.02 -1.16
CA ALA A 226 0.70 3.64 -1.46
C ALA A 226 -0.46 3.11 -0.59
N ARG A 227 -1.21 2.12 -1.09
CA ARG A 227 -2.41 1.61 -0.39
C ARG A 227 -2.04 1.14 1.02
N PHE A 228 -2.88 1.46 2.00
CA PHE A 228 -2.57 1.23 3.43
C PHE A 228 -2.12 -0.21 3.76
N PHE A 229 -2.77 -1.21 3.15
CA PHE A 229 -2.47 -2.63 3.37
C PHE A 229 -1.46 -3.23 2.38
N GLU A 230 -0.86 -2.42 1.51
CA GLU A 230 0.21 -2.87 0.62
C GLU A 230 1.45 -3.23 1.42
N ARG A 231 2.09 -4.37 1.18
CA ARG A 231 3.11 -4.92 2.10
C ARG A 231 4.57 -4.63 1.71
N ARG A 232 4.80 -3.98 0.56
CA ARG A 232 6.14 -3.89 -0.07
C ARG A 232 6.62 -2.47 -0.40
N THR A 233 5.96 -1.44 0.12
CA THR A 233 6.37 -0.04 -0.11
C THR A 233 6.71 0.64 1.21
N VAL A 234 7.69 1.55 1.17
CA VAL A 234 8.05 2.39 2.31
C VAL A 234 6.85 3.26 2.72
N SER A 235 6.18 3.85 1.72
CA SER A 235 4.98 4.67 1.91
C SER A 235 3.89 3.96 2.73
N SER A 236 3.53 2.71 2.43
CA SER A 236 2.51 1.98 3.21
C SER A 236 2.98 1.58 4.61
N LEU A 237 4.27 1.30 4.79
CA LEU A 237 4.87 1.04 6.09
C LEU A 237 4.82 2.29 6.99
N LEU A 238 5.12 3.46 6.43
CA LEU A 238 5.00 4.75 7.12
C LEU A 238 3.54 4.99 7.56
N ARG A 239 2.57 4.83 6.66
CA ARG A 239 1.13 4.95 6.99
C ARG A 239 0.74 4.05 8.14
N ARG A 240 1.09 2.76 8.09
CA ARG A 240 0.71 1.80 9.14
C ARG A 240 1.37 2.07 10.48
N LYS A 241 2.65 2.46 10.50
CA LYS A 241 3.35 2.78 11.76
C LYS A 241 2.95 4.15 12.31
N GLY A 242 2.53 5.07 11.44
CA GLY A 242 1.96 6.36 11.81
C GLY A 242 0.49 6.30 12.25
N ALA A 243 -0.25 5.27 11.82
CA ALA A 243 -1.65 5.12 12.16
C ALA A 243 -1.86 4.74 13.63
N ARG A 244 -3.00 5.19 14.16
CA ARG A 244 -3.45 4.88 15.52
C ARG A 244 -4.66 3.96 15.47
N LEU A 245 -4.83 3.12 16.48
CA LEU A 245 -6.02 2.29 16.61
C LEU A 245 -7.01 2.98 17.55
N THR A 246 -8.17 3.38 17.03
CA THR A 246 -9.23 4.02 17.81
C THR A 246 -10.55 3.30 17.56
N GLY A 247 -11.15 2.74 18.61
CA GLY A 247 -12.41 1.98 18.49
C GLY A 247 -12.34 0.79 17.53
N GLY A 248 -11.17 0.15 17.40
CA GLY A 248 -10.94 -0.96 16.47
C GLY A 248 -10.72 -0.55 15.01
N ARG A 249 -10.64 0.76 14.70
CA ARG A 249 -10.35 1.29 13.36
C ARG A 249 -8.99 1.96 13.33
N TYR A 250 -8.27 1.80 12.22
CA TYR A 250 -7.04 2.56 11.98
C TYR A 250 -7.39 3.98 11.56
N VAL A 251 -6.78 4.95 12.23
CA VAL A 251 -6.82 6.36 11.86
C VAL A 251 -5.49 6.70 11.22
N ASP A 252 -5.51 6.91 9.90
CA ASP A 252 -4.33 7.26 9.10
C ASP A 252 -4.09 8.77 9.11
N ALA A 253 -3.50 9.25 10.20
CA ALA A 253 -3.23 10.66 10.41
C ALA A 253 -2.26 11.25 9.38
N ILE A 254 -1.32 10.45 8.84
CA ILE A 254 -0.35 10.92 7.85
C ILE A 254 -1.07 11.27 6.56
N GLN A 255 -1.90 10.36 6.03
CA GLN A 255 -2.65 10.64 4.80
C GLN A 255 -3.60 11.83 4.97
N GLN A 256 -4.29 11.92 6.12
CA GLN A 256 -5.19 13.05 6.42
C GLN A 256 -4.45 14.39 6.45
N GLU A 257 -3.27 14.44 7.08
CA GLU A 257 -2.44 15.65 7.11
C GLU A 257 -1.88 15.98 5.73
N LEU A 258 -1.46 14.99 4.95
CA LEU A 258 -0.98 15.20 3.59
C LEU A 258 -2.08 15.76 2.68
N ASP A 259 -3.30 15.19 2.75
CA ASP A 259 -4.45 15.69 2.00
C ASP A 259 -4.83 17.12 2.42
N ALA A 260 -4.73 17.43 3.73
CA ALA A 260 -4.95 18.79 4.23
C ALA A 260 -3.90 19.79 3.72
N GLN A 261 -2.63 19.38 3.63
CA GLN A 261 -1.55 20.21 3.07
C GLN A 261 -1.72 20.45 1.57
N LEU A 262 -2.27 19.47 0.85
CA LEU A 262 -2.54 19.58 -0.59
C LEU A 262 -3.76 20.44 -0.87
N GLY A 263 -4.79 20.38 -0.04
CA GLY A 263 -6.05 21.10 -0.23
C GLY A 263 -6.61 20.89 -1.64
N ASP A 264 -7.07 21.97 -2.26
CA ASP A 264 -7.64 21.97 -3.63
C ASP A 264 -6.57 22.12 -4.73
N ARG A 265 -5.28 21.92 -4.42
CA ARG A 265 -4.19 22.07 -5.40
C ARG A 265 -4.40 21.13 -6.58
N ALA A 266 -4.19 21.66 -7.78
CA ALA A 266 -4.17 20.87 -9.01
C ALA A 266 -3.07 19.80 -8.94
N ARG A 267 -3.40 18.58 -9.38
CA ARG A 267 -2.49 17.45 -9.47
C ARG A 267 -2.33 17.05 -10.95
N PRO A 268 -1.15 16.62 -11.41
CA PRO A 268 0.08 16.39 -10.63
C PRO A 268 0.75 17.68 -10.13
N VAL A 269 1.47 17.57 -9.01
CA VAL A 269 2.36 18.62 -8.48
C VAL A 269 3.67 18.65 -9.27
N LEU A 270 4.48 19.70 -9.09
CA LEU A 270 5.76 19.81 -9.78
C LEU A 270 6.79 18.83 -9.21
N ALA A 271 7.79 18.47 -10.02
CA ALA A 271 8.94 17.71 -9.55
C ALA A 271 9.60 18.44 -8.36
N ALA A 272 10.01 17.66 -7.35
CA ALA A 272 10.56 18.14 -6.09
C ALA A 272 9.62 18.99 -5.20
N ASP A 273 8.34 19.18 -5.56
CA ASP A 273 7.37 19.72 -4.60
C ASP A 273 7.35 18.84 -3.34
N ALA A 274 7.43 19.50 -2.17
CA ALA A 274 7.54 18.82 -0.89
C ALA A 274 6.48 19.28 0.10
N PHE A 275 5.93 18.34 0.86
CA PHE A 275 4.87 18.56 1.85
C PHE A 275 5.24 17.91 3.17
N VAL A 276 4.90 18.55 4.28
CA VAL A 276 5.28 18.09 5.62
C VAL A 276 4.05 17.59 6.36
N THR A 277 4.18 16.40 6.94
CA THR A 277 3.23 15.88 7.93
C THR A 277 3.96 15.58 9.24
N SER A 278 3.20 15.41 10.31
CA SER A 278 3.71 14.70 11.49
C SER A 278 3.97 13.23 11.16
N ALA A 279 4.68 12.55 12.06
CA ALA A 279 4.85 11.10 12.02
C ALA A 279 3.60 10.32 12.53
N GLY A 280 2.40 10.89 12.38
CA GLY A 280 1.15 10.31 12.87
C GLY A 280 0.78 10.67 14.32
N GLY A 281 1.51 11.59 14.95
CA GLY A 281 1.28 12.10 16.31
C GLY A 281 1.86 11.26 17.45
N PRO A 282 1.75 11.75 18.71
CA PRO A 282 2.52 11.24 19.85
C PRO A 282 2.30 9.75 20.17
N ASP A 283 1.12 9.21 19.85
CA ASP A 283 0.77 7.80 20.12
C ASP A 283 1.06 6.85 18.95
N SER A 284 1.56 7.37 17.82
CA SER A 284 1.95 6.52 16.70
C SER A 284 3.23 5.75 17.03
N ARG A 285 3.46 4.60 16.38
CA ARG A 285 4.72 3.87 16.57
C ARG A 285 5.92 4.66 16.07
N LEU A 286 5.75 5.43 14.97
CA LEU A 286 6.82 6.28 14.46
C LEU A 286 7.24 7.35 15.49
N ALA A 287 6.29 8.00 16.16
CA ALA A 287 6.62 8.99 17.19
C ALA A 287 7.05 8.34 18.51
N ALA A 288 6.29 7.37 19.01
CA ALA A 288 6.51 6.79 20.33
C ALA A 288 7.73 5.87 20.39
N GLU A 289 7.91 5.00 19.39
CA GLU A 289 8.98 3.99 19.37
C GLU A 289 10.19 4.47 18.56
N ASN A 290 9.97 4.97 17.34
CA ASN A 290 11.07 5.41 16.48
C ASN A 290 11.57 6.82 16.82
N LYS A 291 10.81 7.60 17.60
CA LYS A 291 11.15 9.01 17.90
C LYS A 291 11.29 9.88 16.64
N VAL A 292 10.53 9.55 15.60
CA VAL A 292 10.38 10.38 14.40
C VAL A 292 9.31 11.42 14.64
N ARG A 293 9.58 12.66 14.25
CA ARG A 293 8.67 13.78 14.49
C ARG A 293 7.90 14.17 13.24
N TYR A 294 8.58 14.21 12.10
CA TYR A 294 8.00 14.66 10.84
C TYR A 294 8.32 13.71 9.69
N ILE A 295 7.45 13.74 8.69
CA ILE A 295 7.68 13.13 7.39
C ILE A 295 7.65 14.25 6.34
N VAL A 296 8.68 14.31 5.51
CA VAL A 296 8.72 15.18 4.34
C VAL A 296 8.41 14.32 3.12
N HIS A 297 7.25 14.52 2.51
CA HIS A 297 6.82 13.86 1.28
C HIS A 297 7.34 14.65 0.09
N VAL A 298 8.19 14.07 -0.74
CA VAL A 298 8.80 14.75 -1.89
C VAL A 298 8.33 14.10 -3.18
N ALA A 299 7.87 14.91 -4.15
CA ALA A 299 7.58 14.46 -5.51
C ALA A 299 8.91 14.07 -6.14
N ALA A 300 9.19 12.77 -6.23
CA ALA A 300 10.47 12.23 -6.68
C ALA A 300 10.31 11.18 -7.80
N VAL A 301 9.07 10.78 -8.09
CA VAL A 301 8.73 9.90 -9.22
C VAL A 301 7.46 10.42 -9.92
N GLN A 302 7.33 10.12 -11.21
CA GLN A 302 6.17 10.50 -12.01
C GLN A 302 5.21 9.32 -12.17
N ALA A 303 3.92 9.52 -11.93
CA ALA A 303 2.89 8.53 -12.23
C ALA A 303 2.62 8.51 -13.75
N VAL A 304 2.69 7.32 -14.36
CA VAL A 304 2.40 7.11 -15.78
C VAL A 304 1.17 6.23 -15.91
N ASP A 305 0.03 6.87 -16.22
CA ASP A 305 -1.30 6.23 -16.26
C ASP A 305 -1.36 5.08 -17.27
N ALA A 306 -0.75 5.26 -18.45
CA ALA A 306 -0.73 4.26 -19.52
C ALA A 306 -0.10 2.92 -19.11
N GLU A 307 0.74 2.91 -18.08
CA GLU A 307 1.54 1.76 -17.67
C GLU A 307 1.27 1.32 -16.24
N ALA A 308 0.31 1.97 -15.56
CA ALA A 308 -0.03 1.74 -14.14
C ALA A 308 1.22 1.63 -13.24
N ARG A 309 2.24 2.43 -13.53
CA ARG A 309 3.55 2.42 -12.85
C ARG A 309 4.02 3.84 -12.54
N VAL A 310 5.00 3.93 -11.66
CA VAL A 310 5.78 5.14 -11.46
C VAL A 310 7.11 5.01 -12.19
N VAL A 311 7.59 6.10 -12.77
CA VAL A 311 8.93 6.18 -13.39
C VAL A 311 9.76 7.20 -12.62
N PRO A 312 11.08 7.00 -12.51
CA PRO A 312 11.93 7.96 -11.83
C PRO A 312 12.12 9.18 -12.71
N PHE A 313 12.42 10.33 -12.11
CA PHE A 313 12.87 11.46 -12.88
C PHE A 313 14.17 11.12 -13.62
N SER A 314 14.25 11.55 -14.88
CA SER A 314 15.30 11.12 -15.81
C SER A 314 16.53 12.03 -15.78
N GLN A 315 16.42 13.24 -15.23
CA GLN A 315 17.51 14.20 -15.19
C GLN A 315 18.12 14.29 -13.78
N PRO A 316 19.46 14.29 -13.65
CA PRO A 316 20.16 14.43 -12.36
C PRO A 316 19.68 15.61 -11.50
N TYR A 317 19.51 16.79 -12.10
CA TYR A 317 19.08 17.99 -11.38
C TYR A 317 17.72 17.83 -10.67
N GLN A 318 16.84 16.96 -11.17
CA GLN A 318 15.55 16.72 -10.52
C GLN A 318 15.72 15.94 -9.20
N ILE A 319 16.75 15.09 -9.10
CA ILE A 319 17.10 14.38 -7.87
C ILE A 319 17.83 15.33 -6.90
N GLU A 320 18.70 16.20 -7.41
CA GLU A 320 19.30 17.30 -6.62
C GLU A 320 18.21 18.16 -5.97
N ASP A 321 17.22 18.58 -6.77
CA ASP A 321 16.09 19.40 -6.31
C ASP A 321 15.27 18.70 -5.22
N CYS A 322 15.13 17.37 -5.27
CA CYS A 322 14.45 16.60 -4.21
C CYS A 322 15.21 16.68 -2.86
N VAL A 323 16.55 16.66 -2.88
CA VAL A 323 17.37 16.83 -1.67
C VAL A 323 17.25 18.26 -1.14
N LEU A 324 17.36 19.25 -2.03
CA LEU A 324 17.17 20.66 -1.70
C LEU A 324 15.80 20.90 -1.06
N ALA A 325 14.74 20.32 -1.63
CA ALA A 325 13.38 20.43 -1.09
C ALA A 325 13.28 19.86 0.33
N GLY A 326 13.91 18.70 0.59
CA GLY A 326 13.94 18.12 1.93
C GLY A 326 14.62 19.00 2.99
N LEU A 327 15.79 19.55 2.66
CA LEU A 327 16.52 20.45 3.57
C LEU A 327 15.82 21.80 3.74
N ARG A 328 15.21 22.34 2.68
CA ARG A 328 14.35 23.54 2.76
C ARG A 328 13.15 23.30 3.67
N LYS A 329 12.50 22.13 3.59
CA LYS A 329 11.41 21.78 4.52
C LYS A 329 11.89 21.63 5.96
N MET A 330 13.09 21.08 6.20
CA MET A 330 13.67 21.08 7.55
C MET A 330 13.87 22.51 8.08
N ARG A 331 14.35 23.44 7.25
CA ARG A 331 14.45 24.87 7.61
C ARG A 331 13.10 25.47 7.94
N GLU A 332 12.08 25.26 7.10
CA GLU A 332 10.71 25.74 7.35
C GLU A 332 10.14 25.19 8.67
N ILE A 333 10.33 23.90 8.95
CA ILE A 333 9.94 23.26 10.21
C ILE A 333 10.61 23.96 11.40
N ASN A 334 11.92 24.22 11.32
CA ASN A 334 12.66 24.87 12.40
C ASN A 334 12.23 26.32 12.61
N LEU A 335 11.98 27.08 11.54
CA LEU A 335 11.45 28.44 11.60
C LEU A 335 10.07 28.47 12.26
N ALA A 336 9.24 27.46 11.99
CA ALA A 336 7.93 27.28 12.63
C ALA A 336 8.02 26.63 14.03
N CYS A 337 9.21 26.47 14.61
CA CYS A 337 9.41 25.82 15.91
C CYS A 337 8.77 24.41 16.00
N GLY A 338 8.69 23.70 14.87
CA GLY A 338 8.11 22.37 14.77
C GLY A 338 6.58 22.34 14.67
N GLN A 339 5.90 23.48 14.54
CA GLN A 339 4.43 23.56 14.50
C GLN A 339 3.94 23.48 13.05
N VAL A 340 3.66 22.27 12.56
CA VAL A 340 3.25 22.02 11.16
C VAL A 340 1.88 21.37 11.01
N SER A 341 1.39 20.68 12.05
CA SER A 341 0.10 20.00 11.99
C SER A 341 -1.06 21.01 12.09
N PRO A 342 -2.23 20.69 11.50
CA PRO A 342 -3.41 21.55 11.59
C PRO A 342 -3.83 21.84 13.03
N GLU A 343 -4.35 23.05 13.26
CA GLU A 343 -4.86 23.47 14.56
C GLU A 343 -5.98 22.57 15.08
N GLY A 344 -6.05 22.40 16.41
CA GLY A 344 -7.02 21.53 17.05
C GLY A 344 -6.73 20.02 16.94
N THR A 345 -5.66 19.61 16.26
CA THR A 345 -5.26 18.19 16.22
C THR A 345 -4.40 17.80 17.44
N PRO A 346 -4.44 16.54 17.89
CA PRO A 346 -3.52 16.05 18.94
C PRO A 346 -2.03 16.24 18.58
N GLN A 347 -1.70 16.17 17.30
CA GLN A 347 -0.36 16.38 16.77
C GLN A 347 0.11 17.81 16.99
N ARG A 348 -0.74 18.78 16.67
CA ARG A 348 -0.44 20.19 16.89
C ARG A 348 -0.27 20.50 18.37
N ALA A 349 -1.15 19.99 19.25
CA ALA A 349 -1.00 20.19 20.70
C ALA A 349 0.34 19.64 21.23
N HIS A 350 0.80 18.49 20.72
CA HIS A 350 2.11 17.95 21.09
C HIS A 350 3.27 18.82 20.57
N GLN A 351 3.18 19.31 19.33
CA GLN A 351 4.16 20.22 18.74
C GLN A 351 4.24 21.53 19.51
N ASP A 352 3.11 22.12 19.90
CA ASP A 352 3.05 23.35 20.70
C ASP A 352 3.74 23.15 22.06
N ALA A 353 3.53 22.00 22.71
CA ALA A 353 4.19 21.68 23.96
C ALA A 353 5.71 21.52 23.81
N LEU A 354 6.19 20.92 22.71
CA LEU A 354 7.61 20.83 22.40
C LEU A 354 8.22 22.20 22.09
N ALA A 355 7.51 23.04 21.32
CA ALA A 355 7.93 24.39 21.01
C ALA A 355 8.09 25.23 22.28
N ALA A 356 7.10 25.20 23.17
CA ALA A 356 7.14 25.88 24.47
C ALA A 356 8.29 25.40 25.37
N ALA A 357 8.71 24.13 25.22
CA ALA A 357 9.85 23.56 25.93
C ALA A 357 11.21 23.81 25.25
N GLY A 358 11.26 24.58 24.15
CA GLY A 358 12.50 24.81 23.38
C GLY A 358 12.99 23.58 22.61
N LYS A 359 12.14 22.56 22.43
CA LYS A 359 12.44 21.29 21.75
C LYS A 359 11.81 21.20 20.36
N GLY A 360 11.41 22.34 19.80
CA GLY A 360 10.76 22.45 18.51
C GLY A 360 11.70 22.25 17.31
N ARG A 361 13.01 22.49 17.48
CA ARG A 361 13.98 22.37 16.39
C ARG A 361 14.32 20.92 16.08
N CYS A 362 14.53 20.61 14.81
CA CYS A 362 15.06 19.35 14.30
C CYS A 362 16.55 19.52 13.99
N SER A 363 17.33 18.47 14.22
CA SER A 363 18.75 18.44 13.85
C SER A 363 19.17 17.26 12.97
N SER A 364 18.25 16.33 12.71
CA SER A 364 18.52 15.13 11.93
C SER A 364 17.47 14.85 10.85
N ILE A 365 17.94 14.43 9.68
CA ILE A 365 17.09 14.11 8.53
C ILE A 365 17.60 12.86 7.81
N LEU A 366 16.68 11.99 7.39
CA LEU A 366 17.01 10.79 6.63
C LEU A 366 16.39 10.84 5.24
N PHE A 367 17.24 10.71 4.21
CA PHE A 367 16.86 10.61 2.82
C PHE A 367 16.83 9.15 2.33
N PRO A 368 15.76 8.72 1.64
CA PRO A 368 15.77 7.50 0.86
C PRO A 368 16.57 7.73 -0.43
N LEU A 369 17.02 6.66 -1.08
CA LEU A 369 17.48 6.75 -2.46
C LEU A 369 16.27 7.08 -3.37
N PHE A 370 16.19 8.32 -3.85
CA PHE A 370 15.10 8.78 -4.70
C PHE A 370 15.02 7.98 -6.00
N GLY A 371 13.80 7.72 -6.47
CA GLY A 371 13.55 7.02 -7.74
C GLY A 371 13.89 5.53 -7.76
N THR A 372 14.53 4.97 -6.72
CA THR A 372 14.85 3.54 -6.62
C THR A 372 13.63 2.70 -6.20
N GLY A 373 13.78 1.37 -6.16
CA GLY A 373 12.69 0.48 -5.77
C GLY A 373 11.60 0.39 -6.85
N GLN A 374 10.39 0.87 -6.57
CA GLN A 374 9.29 0.85 -7.56
C GLN A 374 9.51 1.81 -8.73
N GLY A 375 10.30 2.88 -8.54
CA GLY A 375 10.67 3.78 -9.63
C GLY A 375 11.72 3.17 -10.57
N GLY A 376 12.50 2.19 -10.13
CA GLY A 376 13.43 1.46 -11.00
C GLY A 376 14.75 2.17 -11.34
N ALA A 377 15.06 3.33 -10.75
CA ALA A 377 16.39 3.95 -10.87
C ALA A 377 17.46 3.07 -10.19
N SER A 378 18.69 3.13 -10.70
CA SER A 378 19.83 2.49 -10.04
C SER A 378 20.33 3.32 -8.86
N ALA A 379 20.93 2.67 -7.85
CA ALA A 379 21.50 3.38 -6.71
C ALA A 379 22.61 4.36 -7.11
N VAL A 380 23.40 4.05 -8.16
CA VAL A 380 24.46 4.94 -8.67
C VAL A 380 23.87 6.23 -9.25
N ASP A 381 22.80 6.08 -10.04
CA ASP A 381 22.14 7.22 -10.68
C ASP A 381 21.40 8.11 -9.67
N ALA A 382 20.97 7.54 -8.54
CA ALA A 382 20.31 8.28 -7.48
C ALA A 382 21.30 8.97 -6.53
N ILE A 383 22.35 8.26 -6.07
CA ILE A 383 23.18 8.75 -4.97
C ILE A 383 24.06 9.93 -5.37
N ARG A 384 24.63 9.96 -6.58
CA ARG A 384 25.53 11.05 -6.98
C ARG A 384 24.82 12.40 -7.05
N PRO A 385 23.67 12.52 -7.75
CA PRO A 385 22.91 13.77 -7.73
C PRO A 385 22.39 14.13 -6.33
N MET A 386 22.10 13.15 -5.48
CA MET A 386 21.73 13.44 -4.09
C MET A 386 22.89 14.11 -3.33
N LEU A 387 24.13 13.61 -3.47
CA LEU A 387 25.30 14.21 -2.85
C LEU A 387 25.61 15.61 -3.43
N GLU A 388 25.45 15.80 -4.75
CA GLU A 388 25.56 17.11 -5.40
C GLU A 388 24.52 18.10 -4.85
N GLY A 389 23.27 17.66 -4.65
CA GLY A 389 22.22 18.45 -4.01
C GLY A 389 22.54 18.83 -2.56
N LEU A 390 23.22 17.95 -1.80
CA LEU A 390 23.72 18.28 -0.46
C LEU A 390 24.79 19.39 -0.54
N CYS A 391 25.82 19.22 -1.36
CA CYS A 391 26.87 20.22 -1.52
C CYS A 391 26.28 21.58 -1.92
N ARG A 392 25.39 21.58 -2.91
CA ARG A 392 24.69 22.77 -3.38
C ARG A 392 23.90 23.47 -2.29
N PHE A 393 23.20 22.74 -1.41
CA PHE A 393 22.47 23.34 -0.30
C PHE A 393 23.40 24.05 0.68
N PHE A 394 24.54 23.43 1.00
CA PHE A 394 25.48 23.93 2.01
C PHE A 394 26.38 25.05 1.48
N ASP A 395 26.62 25.08 0.17
CA ASP A 395 27.40 26.14 -0.48
C ASP A 395 26.56 27.38 -0.80
N ASP A 396 25.22 27.29 -0.73
CA ASP A 396 24.31 28.40 -0.94
C ASP A 396 24.32 29.38 0.26
N PRO A 397 24.77 30.64 0.08
CA PRO A 397 24.80 31.63 1.15
C PRO A 397 23.42 31.93 1.76
N ASP A 398 22.33 31.72 1.02
CA ASP A 398 20.96 31.96 1.49
C ASP A 398 20.51 30.97 2.58
N HIS A 399 21.33 29.96 2.86
CA HIS A 399 21.08 28.91 3.85
C HIS A 399 22.07 28.95 5.03
N ALA A 400 23.05 29.87 5.02
CA ALA A 400 24.13 29.94 6.00
C ALA A 400 23.66 30.06 7.47
N ASP A 401 22.54 30.74 7.70
CA ASP A 401 21.89 30.92 9.01
C ASP A 401 21.31 29.62 9.57
N PHE A 402 20.92 28.70 8.70
CA PHE A 402 20.28 27.43 9.03
C PHE A 402 21.26 26.25 9.13
N LEU A 403 22.41 26.29 8.44
CA LEU A 403 23.41 25.21 8.48
C LEU A 403 23.79 24.72 9.89
N PRO A 404 23.89 25.58 10.94
CA PRO A 404 24.15 25.10 12.30
C PRO A 404 23.11 24.14 12.88
N ASP A 405 21.88 24.16 12.37
CA ASP A 405 20.82 23.27 12.84
C ASP A 405 20.98 21.85 12.30
N VAL A 406 21.71 21.65 11.20
CA VAL A 406 21.84 20.33 10.56
C VAL A 406 23.04 19.59 11.15
N GLU A 407 22.78 18.72 12.12
CA GLU A 407 23.84 17.96 12.82
C GLU A 407 24.15 16.62 12.14
N GLU A 408 23.12 15.88 11.71
CA GLU A 408 23.30 14.55 11.10
C GLU A 408 22.34 14.30 9.93
N ILE A 409 22.90 13.92 8.79
CA ILE A 409 22.17 13.51 7.59
C ILE A 409 22.34 12.01 7.41
N TYR A 410 21.23 11.30 7.20
CA TYR A 410 21.23 9.87 6.91
C TYR A 410 20.86 9.63 5.45
N LEU A 411 21.60 8.75 4.78
CA LEU A 411 21.27 8.23 3.45
C LEU A 411 20.91 6.75 3.60
N SER A 412 19.68 6.36 3.24
CA SER A 412 19.22 5.00 3.47
C SER A 412 19.25 4.15 2.20
N ALA A 413 19.79 2.93 2.32
CA ALA A 413 19.83 1.93 1.26
C ALA A 413 19.18 0.61 1.71
N PHE A 414 18.21 0.10 0.96
CA PHE A 414 17.42 -1.07 1.39
C PHE A 414 18.13 -2.41 1.17
N THR A 415 18.91 -2.54 0.10
CA THR A 415 19.53 -3.80 -0.32
C THR A 415 21.04 -3.81 -0.07
N ASP A 416 21.63 -5.02 0.06
CA ASP A 416 23.08 -5.17 0.24
C ASP A 416 23.87 -4.48 -0.91
N PRO A 417 23.52 -4.66 -2.21
CA PRO A 417 24.19 -3.96 -3.31
C PRO A 417 24.09 -2.43 -3.24
N ASP A 418 22.89 -1.89 -2.96
CA ASP A 418 22.70 -0.43 -2.87
C ASP A 418 23.50 0.15 -1.71
N ALA A 419 23.56 -0.56 -0.58
CA ALA A 419 24.31 -0.13 0.59
C ALA A 419 25.81 0.00 0.30
N GLU A 420 26.40 -0.93 -0.44
CA GLU A 420 27.81 -0.86 -0.81
C GLU A 420 28.10 0.29 -1.79
N ILE A 421 27.19 0.53 -2.75
CA ILE A 421 27.27 1.68 -3.64
C ILE A 421 27.24 2.98 -2.85
N VAL A 422 26.24 3.16 -1.97
CA VAL A 422 26.09 4.39 -1.17
C VAL A 422 27.30 4.63 -0.28
N LYS A 423 27.80 3.60 0.42
CA LYS A 423 29.00 3.73 1.26
C LYS A 423 30.21 4.20 0.46
N ARG A 424 30.43 3.63 -0.73
CA ARG A 424 31.57 4.00 -1.59
C ARG A 424 31.48 5.45 -2.04
N GLU A 425 30.33 5.91 -2.51
CA GLU A 425 30.17 7.30 -2.99
C GLU A 425 30.25 8.29 -1.81
N VAL A 426 29.73 7.95 -0.63
CA VAL A 426 29.90 8.75 0.60
C VAL A 426 31.38 8.86 1.00
N GLN A 427 32.16 7.79 0.89
CA GLN A 427 33.59 7.83 1.15
C GLN A 427 34.35 8.66 0.11
N ALA A 428 33.97 8.59 -1.16
CA ALA A 428 34.54 9.41 -2.22
C ALA A 428 34.32 10.91 -1.94
N LEU A 429 33.11 11.29 -1.52
CA LEU A 429 32.80 12.68 -1.16
C LEU A 429 33.68 13.20 -0.01
N VAL A 430 34.00 12.38 0.99
CA VAL A 430 34.91 12.77 2.09
C VAL A 430 36.32 13.09 1.57
N LEU A 431 36.78 12.40 0.53
CA LEU A 431 38.09 12.66 -0.08
C LEU A 431 38.08 13.96 -0.90
N GLU A 432 36.98 14.23 -1.60
CA GLU A 432 36.79 15.45 -2.40
C GLU A 432 36.54 16.68 -1.52
N SER A 433 35.87 16.49 -0.38
CA SER A 433 35.42 17.53 0.54
C SER A 433 35.78 17.15 1.99
N PRO A 434 37.08 17.22 2.36
CA PRO A 434 37.52 16.85 3.71
C PRO A 434 36.99 17.82 4.77
N PRO A 435 36.72 17.35 6.00
CA PRO A 435 36.24 18.21 7.06
C PRO A 435 37.28 19.29 7.42
N PRO A 436 36.84 20.52 7.76
CA PRO A 436 37.74 21.62 8.10
C PRO A 436 38.68 21.25 9.26
N GLY A 437 39.97 21.53 9.11
CA GLY A 437 41.01 21.20 10.10
C GLY A 437 41.66 19.82 9.94
N ARG A 438 41.18 18.97 9.02
CA ARG A 438 41.90 17.78 8.55
C ARG A 438 42.40 18.02 7.13
N SER A 439 43.57 18.65 6.97
CA SER A 439 44.26 18.62 5.68
C SER A 439 44.60 17.16 5.35
N ALA A 440 44.31 16.72 4.13
CA ALA A 440 44.95 15.54 3.57
C ALA A 440 46.47 15.77 3.65
N GLY A 441 47.13 15.05 4.56
CA GLY A 441 48.59 15.02 4.61
C GLY A 441 49.14 14.43 3.31
N PRO A 442 50.34 14.84 2.88
CA PRO A 442 50.94 14.45 1.61
C PRO A 442 51.13 12.95 1.45
#